data_AF-A0A161M2G4-F1
#
_entry.id   AF-A0A161M2G4-F1
#
_cell.length_a   1.000
_cell.length_b   1.000
_cell.length_c   1.000
_cell.angle_alpha   90.00
_cell.angle_beta   90.00
_cell.angle_gamma   90.00
#
_symmetry.space_group_name_H-M   'P 1'
#
loop_
_entity.id
_entity.type
_entity.pdbx_description
1 polymer ?
#
loop_
_entity_poly.entity_id
_entity_poly.type
_entity_poly.pdbx_seq_one_letter_code
_entity_poly.pdbx_strand_id
1 'polypeptide(L)'
;RFLRARDFNVEKARHLLSESLSWRKKHGVDKVLSEYQMPQIVKDYFPGGWHHHDKDGRPIYLLRLGQMDVKGLLKTIGEDGLLKLTLHVCEEGLRLTEEATLNRGKPISTWCLLVDLEGLNMRHLWRPGIKALLHIIEIVEANYPETLGRVL
;
A
#
# COMPACT_ATOMS: atom_id res chain seq x y z
N ARG A 1 10.83 -9.58 8.29
CA ARG A 1 10.08 -8.29 8.22
C ARG A 1 10.00 -7.65 9.59
N PHE A 2 9.12 -8.09 10.48
CA PHE A 2 8.94 -7.53 11.84
C PHE A 2 10.23 -7.41 12.68
N LEU A 3 11.11 -8.42 12.66
CA LEU A 3 12.42 -8.33 13.34
C LEU A 3 13.28 -7.19 12.78
N ARG A 4 13.43 -7.10 11.46
CA ARG A 4 14.20 -6.02 10.82
C ARG A 4 13.63 -4.64 11.15
N ALA A 5 12.31 -4.49 11.11
CA ALA A 5 11.62 -3.24 11.43
C ALA A 5 11.80 -2.79 12.89
N ARG A 6 12.35 -3.63 13.76
CA ARG A 6 12.59 -3.34 15.18
C ARG A 6 14.01 -3.69 15.60
N ASP A 7 14.98 -3.56 14.68
CA ASP A 7 16.42 -3.76 14.93
C ASP A 7 16.74 -5.12 15.58
N PHE A 8 16.02 -6.16 15.16
CA PHE A 8 16.09 -7.52 15.69
C PHE A 8 15.79 -7.64 17.20
N ASN A 9 15.19 -6.61 17.80
CA ASN A 9 14.65 -6.70 19.15
C ASN A 9 13.43 -7.64 19.15
N VAL A 10 13.61 -8.83 19.74
CA VAL A 10 12.59 -9.90 19.74
C VAL A 10 11.29 -9.45 20.38
N GLU A 11 11.35 -8.75 21.51
CA GLU A 11 10.15 -8.38 22.26
C GLU A 11 9.35 -7.31 21.53
N LYS A 12 10.01 -6.28 21.00
CA LYS A 12 9.36 -5.25 20.16
C LYS A 12 8.78 -5.85 18.88
N ALA A 13 9.50 -6.78 18.24
CA ALA A 13 9.01 -7.44 17.03
C ALA A 13 7.79 -8.35 17.31
N ARG A 14 7.80 -9.07 18.44
CA ARG A 14 6.68 -9.90 18.90
C ARG A 14 5.45 -9.05 19.20
N HIS A 15 5.64 -7.90 19.86
CA HIS A 15 4.56 -6.95 20.13
C HIS A 15 3.93 -6.45 18.82
N LEU A 16 4.76 -5.91 17.91
CA LEU A 16 4.30 -5.39 16.62
C LEU A 16 3.56 -6.46 15.79
N LEU A 17 4.08 -7.70 15.77
CA LEU A 17 3.44 -8.81 15.09
C LEU A 17 2.07 -9.13 15.71
N SER A 18 1.99 -9.20 17.04
CA SER A 18 0.73 -9.48 17.75
C SER A 18 -0.35 -8.42 17.49
N GLU A 19 0.05 -7.14 17.48
CA GLU A 19 -0.83 -6.03 17.15
C GLU A 19 -1.30 -6.11 15.71
N SER A 20 -0.39 -6.36 14.77
CA SER A 20 -0.73 -6.48 13.36
C SER A 20 -1.69 -7.65 13.10
N LEU A 21 -1.45 -8.82 13.69
CA LEU A 21 -2.36 -9.97 13.57
C LEU A 21 -3.76 -9.68 14.12
N SER A 22 -3.84 -9.04 15.29
CA SER A 22 -5.11 -8.65 15.89
C SER A 22 -5.85 -7.63 15.02
N TRP A 23 -5.12 -6.65 14.49
CA TRP A 23 -5.65 -5.64 13.58
C TRP A 23 -6.15 -6.25 12.27
N ARG A 24 -5.38 -7.15 11.66
CA ARG A 24 -5.76 -7.86 10.43
C ARG A 24 -7.06 -8.64 10.61
N LYS A 25 -7.18 -9.37 11.72
CA LYS A 25 -8.41 -10.11 12.06
C LYS A 25 -9.60 -9.16 12.22
N LYS A 26 -9.42 -8.05 12.94
CA LYS A 26 -10.49 -7.06 13.17
C LYS A 26 -10.98 -6.41 11.87
N HIS A 27 -10.10 -6.19 10.89
CA HIS A 27 -10.42 -5.50 9.65
C HIS A 27 -10.63 -6.43 8.45
N GLY A 28 -10.58 -7.75 8.64
CA GLY A 28 -10.83 -8.73 7.58
C GLY A 28 -9.81 -8.70 6.44
N VAL A 29 -8.56 -8.32 6.73
CA VAL A 29 -7.54 -8.03 5.70
C VAL A 29 -7.25 -9.26 4.83
N ASP A 30 -7.21 -10.45 5.42
CA ASP A 30 -6.89 -11.69 4.70
C ASP A 30 -7.92 -12.03 3.60
N LYS A 31 -9.08 -11.38 3.60
CA LYS A 31 -10.13 -11.56 2.60
C LYS A 31 -10.26 -10.39 1.63
N VAL A 32 -9.43 -9.35 1.77
CA VAL A 32 -9.59 -8.12 0.99
C VAL A 32 -9.50 -8.38 -0.51
N LEU A 33 -8.60 -9.25 -0.97
CA LEU A 33 -8.46 -9.56 -2.40
C LEU A 33 -9.68 -10.28 -2.99
N SER A 34 -10.40 -11.07 -2.19
CA SER A 34 -11.60 -11.79 -2.64
C SER A 34 -12.90 -11.03 -2.44
N GLU A 35 -12.99 -10.20 -1.40
CA GLU A 35 -14.24 -9.56 -0.98
C GLU A 35 -14.32 -8.07 -1.37
N TYR A 36 -13.19 -7.38 -1.55
CA TYR A 36 -13.20 -5.98 -1.94
C TYR A 36 -13.54 -5.82 -3.42
N GLN A 37 -14.74 -5.30 -3.69
CA GLN A 37 -15.12 -4.85 -5.01
C GLN A 37 -14.73 -3.38 -5.18
N MET A 38 -13.67 -3.14 -5.97
CA MET A 38 -13.22 -1.80 -6.28
C MET A 38 -14.36 -0.99 -6.94
N PRO A 39 -14.78 0.14 -6.35
CA PRO A 39 -15.83 0.98 -6.92
C PRO A 39 -15.48 1.47 -8.33
N GLN A 40 -16.48 1.63 -9.19
CA GLN A 40 -16.25 2.06 -10.59
C GLN A 40 -15.52 3.40 -10.67
N ILE A 41 -15.87 4.36 -9.80
CA ILE A 41 -15.16 5.64 -9.70
C ILE A 41 -13.66 5.48 -9.41
N VAL A 42 -13.27 4.46 -8.63
CA VAL A 42 -11.86 4.21 -8.34
C VAL A 42 -11.19 3.64 -9.60
N LYS A 43 -11.81 2.69 -10.28
CA LYS A 43 -11.28 2.13 -11.53
C LYS A 43 -11.07 3.18 -12.61
N ASP A 44 -12.00 4.13 -12.71
CA ASP A 44 -11.99 5.14 -13.77
C ASP A 44 -11.04 6.31 -13.47
N TYR A 45 -10.90 6.70 -12.20
CA TYR A 45 -10.25 7.97 -11.82
C TYR A 45 -9.04 7.82 -10.89
N PHE A 46 -8.84 6.68 -10.22
CA PHE A 46 -7.67 6.51 -9.36
C PHE A 46 -6.42 6.25 -10.22
N PRO A 47 -5.42 7.14 -10.19
CA PRO A 47 -4.34 7.10 -11.17
C PRO A 47 -3.17 6.24 -10.71
N GLY A 48 -3.45 5.00 -10.29
CA GLY A 48 -2.42 4.05 -9.87
C GLY A 48 -2.72 2.61 -10.23
N GLY A 49 -1.67 1.80 -10.33
CA GLY A 49 -1.77 0.40 -10.69
C GLY A 49 -0.43 -0.33 -10.78
N TRP A 50 -0.49 -1.66 -10.72
CA TRP A 50 0.68 -2.53 -10.90
C TRP A 50 1.09 -2.59 -12.37
N HIS A 51 2.39 -2.41 -12.64
CA HIS A 51 2.91 -2.45 -14.00
C HIS A 51 4.37 -2.90 -14.03
N HIS A 52 4.64 -4.05 -14.67
CA HIS A 52 5.99 -4.62 -14.84
C HIS A 52 6.76 -4.89 -13.53
N HIS A 53 8.06 -5.16 -13.67
CA HIS A 53 9.00 -5.43 -12.60
C HIS A 53 10.26 -4.57 -12.76
N ASP A 54 10.91 -4.23 -11.65
CA ASP A 54 12.21 -3.57 -11.68
C ASP A 54 13.35 -4.52 -12.12
N LYS A 55 14.56 -3.98 -12.26
CA LYS A 55 15.75 -4.76 -12.63
C LYS A 55 16.05 -5.92 -11.67
N ASP A 56 15.67 -5.81 -10.41
CA ASP A 56 15.89 -6.82 -9.38
C ASP A 56 14.79 -7.88 -9.36
N GLY A 57 13.64 -7.59 -9.98
CA GLY A 57 12.46 -8.45 -10.10
C GLY A 57 11.32 -8.10 -9.17
N ARG A 58 11.35 -6.92 -8.56
CA ARG A 58 10.27 -6.45 -7.69
C ARG A 58 9.12 -5.93 -8.54
N PRO A 59 7.86 -6.32 -8.25
CA PRO A 59 6.70 -5.69 -8.87
C PRO A 59 6.73 -4.18 -8.65
N ILE A 60 6.35 -3.41 -9.67
CA ILE A 60 6.29 -1.94 -9.59
C ILE A 60 4.82 -1.51 -9.52
N TYR A 61 4.49 -0.71 -8.50
CA TYR A 61 3.25 0.05 -8.44
C TYR A 61 3.51 1.47 -8.93
N LEU A 62 2.77 1.92 -9.91
CA LEU A 62 2.80 3.28 -10.42
C LEU A 62 1.71 4.10 -9.74
N LEU A 63 2.02 5.32 -9.28
CA LEU A 63 1.03 6.26 -8.76
C LEU A 63 1.31 7.67 -9.31
N ARG A 64 0.40 8.20 -10.14
CA ARG A 64 0.49 9.58 -10.65
C ARG A 64 -0.16 10.53 -9.67
N LEU A 65 0.55 10.81 -8.58
CA LEU A 65 0.06 11.63 -7.47
C LEU A 65 -0.33 13.04 -7.91
N GLY A 66 0.45 13.67 -8.79
CA GLY A 66 0.16 15.03 -9.27
C GLY A 66 -1.14 15.16 -10.09
N GLN A 67 -1.62 14.04 -10.65
CA GLN A 67 -2.87 13.96 -11.42
C GLN A 67 -4.08 13.53 -10.58
N MET A 68 -3.88 13.18 -9.31
CA MET A 68 -4.93 12.60 -8.47
C MET A 68 -5.90 13.67 -7.93
N ASP A 69 -7.20 13.47 -8.16
CA ASP A 69 -8.24 14.28 -7.49
C ASP A 69 -8.49 13.75 -6.06
N VAL A 70 -7.59 14.11 -5.15
CA VAL A 70 -7.65 13.72 -3.72
C VAL A 70 -8.98 14.11 -3.10
N LYS A 71 -9.49 15.30 -3.42
CA LYS A 71 -10.71 15.84 -2.81
C LYS A 71 -11.95 15.11 -3.32
N GLY A 72 -12.03 14.85 -4.64
CA GLY A 72 -13.11 14.08 -5.25
C GLY A 72 -13.15 12.64 -4.73
N LEU A 73 -11.99 11.97 -4.69
CA LEU A 73 -11.87 10.61 -4.16
C LEU A 73 -12.30 10.55 -2.69
N LEU A 74 -11.75 11.41 -1.83
CA LEU A 74 -12.07 11.40 -0.41
C LEU A 74 -13.56 11.69 -0.15
N LYS A 75 -14.18 12.58 -0.93
CA LYS A 75 -15.62 12.84 -0.82
C LYS A 75 -16.49 11.68 -1.28
N THR A 76 -16.01 10.88 -2.22
CA THR A 76 -16.81 9.83 -2.86
C THR A 76 -16.72 8.51 -2.12
N ILE A 77 -15.51 8.05 -1.80
CA ILE A 77 -15.29 6.75 -1.16
C ILE A 77 -14.93 6.88 0.32
N GLY A 78 -14.72 8.10 0.83
CA GLY A 78 -14.31 8.33 2.19
C GLY A 78 -12.87 7.90 2.47
N GLU A 79 -12.43 8.16 3.70
CA GLU A 79 -11.13 7.72 4.19
C GLU A 79 -11.05 6.19 4.27
N ASP A 80 -12.11 5.55 4.77
CA ASP A 80 -12.20 4.08 4.85
C ASP A 80 -12.12 3.41 3.46
N GLY A 81 -12.69 4.04 2.42
CA GLY A 81 -12.60 3.54 1.05
C GLY A 81 -11.19 3.63 0.49
N LEU A 82 -10.49 4.74 0.74
CA LEU A 82 -9.08 4.90 0.38
C LEU A 82 -8.18 3.93 1.15
N LEU A 83 -8.47 3.70 2.43
CA LEU A 83 -7.77 2.72 3.24
C LEU A 83 -7.97 1.31 2.65
N LYS A 84 -9.22 0.89 2.38
CA LYS A 84 -9.49 -0.42 1.76
C LYS A 84 -8.80 -0.60 0.41
N LEU A 85 -8.80 0.43 -0.43
CA LEU A 85 -8.05 0.44 -1.69
C LEU A 85 -6.55 0.22 -1.44
N THR A 86 -5.98 0.95 -0.49
CA THR A 86 -4.55 0.82 -0.13
C THR A 86 -4.23 -0.58 0.39
N LEU A 87 -5.08 -1.16 1.24
CA LEU A 87 -4.92 -2.52 1.74
C LEU A 87 -5.00 -3.55 0.61
N HIS A 88 -5.94 -3.39 -0.32
CA HIS A 88 -6.02 -4.22 -1.51
C HIS A 88 -4.72 -4.15 -2.32
N VAL A 89 -4.19 -2.95 -2.56
CA VAL A 89 -2.91 -2.75 -3.25
C VAL A 89 -1.77 -3.46 -2.50
N CYS A 90 -1.66 -3.29 -1.18
CA CYS A 90 -0.60 -3.93 -0.40
C CYS A 90 -0.68 -5.46 -0.45
N GLU A 91 -1.86 -6.06 -0.27
CA GLU A 91 -2.05 -7.51 -0.34
C GLU A 91 -1.79 -8.05 -1.75
N GLU A 92 -2.20 -7.31 -2.79
CA GLU A 92 -1.89 -7.67 -4.18
C GLU A 92 -0.37 -7.61 -4.43
N GLY A 93 0.31 -6.61 -3.88
CA GLY A 93 1.77 -6.52 -3.91
C GLY A 93 2.45 -7.73 -3.26
N LEU A 94 1.94 -8.21 -2.13
CA LEU A 94 2.46 -9.43 -1.49
C LEU A 94 2.28 -10.66 -2.40
N ARG A 95 1.10 -10.85 -3.00
CA ARG A 95 0.85 -11.94 -3.96
C ARG A 95 1.79 -11.87 -5.15
N LEU A 96 1.97 -10.68 -5.74
CA LEU A 96 2.88 -10.48 -6.88
C LEU A 96 4.34 -10.74 -6.50
N THR A 97 4.77 -10.42 -5.27
CA THR A 97 6.13 -10.76 -4.81
C THR A 97 6.35 -12.26 -4.63
N GLU A 98 5.30 -13.00 -4.22
CA GLU A 98 5.33 -14.47 -4.15
C GLU A 98 5.45 -15.07 -5.55
N GLU A 99 4.65 -14.61 -6.50
CA GLU A 99 4.74 -15.02 -7.91
C GLU A 99 6.10 -14.70 -8.52
N ALA A 100 6.64 -13.50 -8.27
CA ALA A 100 7.97 -13.11 -8.71
C ALA A 100 9.07 -13.98 -8.10
N THR A 101 8.90 -14.42 -6.84
CA THR A 101 9.83 -15.35 -6.18
C THR A 101 9.87 -16.69 -6.89
N LEU A 102 8.70 -17.26 -7.20
CA LEU A 102 8.58 -18.53 -7.93
C LEU A 102 9.19 -18.43 -9.34
N ASN A 103 8.84 -17.37 -10.07
CA ASN A 103 9.29 -17.18 -11.45
C ASN A 103 10.81 -16.95 -11.58
N ARG A 104 11.44 -16.30 -10.58
CA ARG A 104 12.87 -15.96 -10.62
C ARG A 104 13.77 -16.96 -9.88
N GLY A 105 13.20 -17.91 -9.14
CA GLY A 105 13.95 -18.88 -8.33
C GLY A 105 14.79 -18.23 -7.23
N LYS A 106 14.46 -17.01 -6.81
CA LYS A 106 15.14 -16.28 -5.72
C LYS A 106 14.14 -15.48 -4.89
N PRO A 107 14.37 -15.27 -3.58
CA PRO A 107 13.43 -14.53 -2.74
C PRO A 107 13.22 -13.08 -3.20
N ILE A 108 11.99 -12.75 -3.56
CA ILE A 108 11.49 -11.38 -3.75
C ILE A 108 10.50 -11.12 -2.62
N SER A 109 10.86 -10.23 -1.70
CA SER A 109 10.04 -9.93 -0.50
C SER A 109 9.55 -8.49 -0.44
N THR A 110 9.88 -7.69 -1.47
CA THR A 110 9.51 -6.28 -1.56
C THR A 110 9.04 -5.90 -2.95
N TRP A 111 8.20 -4.87 -3.01
CA TRP A 111 7.73 -4.21 -4.22
C TRP A 111 8.24 -2.75 -4.28
N CYS A 112 8.15 -2.10 -5.43
CA CYS A 112 8.60 -0.73 -5.65
C CYS A 112 7.41 0.19 -5.93
N LEU A 113 7.43 1.39 -5.36
CA LEU A 113 6.47 2.44 -5.64
C LEU A 113 7.15 3.50 -6.51
N LEU A 114 6.63 3.78 -7.70
CA LEU A 114 7.03 4.94 -8.50
C LEU A 114 5.94 6.00 -8.37
N VAL A 115 6.30 7.14 -7.79
CA VAL A 115 5.38 8.26 -7.56
C VAL A 115 5.69 9.37 -8.55
N ASP A 116 4.79 9.54 -9.52
CA ASP A 116 4.85 10.65 -10.44
C ASP A 116 4.23 11.90 -9.81
N LEU A 117 5.07 12.90 -9.57
CA LEU A 117 4.73 14.19 -8.97
C LEU A 117 4.41 15.27 -10.01
N GLU A 118 4.44 14.96 -11.31
CA GLU A 118 4.08 15.93 -12.35
C GLU A 118 2.64 16.41 -12.18
N GLY A 119 2.45 17.73 -12.07
CA GLY A 119 1.16 18.37 -11.81
C GLY A 119 0.82 18.55 -10.33
N LEU A 120 1.68 18.11 -9.41
CA LEU A 120 1.50 18.34 -7.97
C LEU A 120 1.51 19.85 -7.68
N ASN A 121 0.41 20.34 -7.13
CA ASN A 121 0.21 21.74 -6.75
C ASN A 121 -0.59 21.88 -5.43
N MET A 122 -0.89 23.12 -5.03
CA MET A 122 -1.57 23.45 -3.76
C MET A 122 -2.91 22.73 -3.53
N ARG A 123 -3.61 22.25 -4.56
CA ARG A 123 -4.85 21.48 -4.39
C ARG A 123 -4.65 20.21 -3.56
N HIS A 124 -3.46 19.60 -3.63
CA HIS A 124 -3.14 18.36 -2.92
C HIS A 124 -2.80 18.61 -1.44
N LEU A 125 -2.51 19.86 -1.05
CA LEU A 125 -2.25 20.26 0.34
C LEU A 125 -3.53 20.54 1.13
N TRP A 126 -4.69 20.15 0.59
CA TRP A 126 -5.96 20.25 1.29
C TRP A 126 -5.91 19.44 2.58
N ARG A 127 -6.06 20.11 3.74
CA ARG A 127 -5.81 19.53 5.07
C ARG A 127 -6.48 18.18 5.33
N PRO A 128 -7.77 17.95 5.01
CA PRO A 128 -8.39 16.64 5.16
C PRO A 128 -7.73 15.54 4.32
N GLY A 129 -7.31 15.85 3.09
CA GLY A 129 -6.58 14.91 2.23
C GLY A 129 -5.22 14.52 2.81
N ILE A 130 -4.46 15.51 3.31
CA ILE A 130 -3.18 15.25 3.99
C ILE A 130 -3.39 14.42 5.26
N LYS A 131 -4.41 14.71 6.06
CA LYS A 131 -4.72 13.95 7.27
C LYS A 131 -5.03 12.49 6.95
N ALA A 132 -5.89 12.24 5.96
CA ALA A 132 -6.21 10.88 5.51
C ALA A 132 -4.97 10.14 4.99
N LEU A 133 -4.13 10.82 4.21
CA LEU A 133 -2.88 10.24 3.70
C LEU A 133 -1.94 9.81 4.83
N LEU A 134 -1.69 10.68 5.81
CA LEU A 134 -0.81 10.38 6.93
C LEU A 134 -1.33 9.20 7.76
N HIS A 135 -2.65 9.17 8.04
CA HIS A 135 -3.26 8.06 8.76
C HIS A 135 -3.14 6.73 8.01
N ILE A 136 -3.32 6.74 6.68
CA ILE A 136 -3.13 5.54 5.85
C ILE A 136 -1.66 5.08 5.89
N ILE A 137 -0.69 6.00 5.82
CA ILE A 137 0.74 5.69 5.93
C ILE A 137 1.03 5.01 7.27
N GLU A 138 0.55 5.57 8.39
CA GLU A 138 0.72 5.00 9.73
C GLU A 138 0.19 3.55 9.81
N ILE A 139 -0.99 3.30 9.24
CA ILE A 139 -1.57 1.94 9.20
C ILE A 139 -0.70 1.00 8.37
N VAL A 140 -0.23 1.45 7.20
CA VAL A 140 0.61 0.62 6.31
C VAL A 140 1.94 0.32 6.96
N GLU A 141 2.61 1.28 7.60
CA GLU A 141 3.87 1.07 8.31
C GLU A 141 3.73 0.09 9.48
N ALA A 142 2.63 0.16 10.23
CA ALA A 142 2.37 -0.74 11.34
C ALA A 142 2.09 -2.19 10.90
N ASN A 143 1.48 -2.40 9.72
CA ASN A 143 0.96 -3.70 9.30
C ASN A 143 1.70 -4.37 8.14
N TYR A 144 2.45 -3.60 7.36
CA TYR A 144 3.23 -4.08 6.21
C TYR A 144 4.71 -3.71 6.35
N PRO A 145 5.35 -3.94 7.52
CA PRO A 145 6.73 -3.55 7.72
C PRO A 145 7.62 -4.27 6.70
N GLU A 146 8.60 -3.55 6.15
CA GLU A 146 9.63 -4.11 5.27
C GLU A 146 9.06 -4.76 3.98
N THR A 147 7.99 -4.20 3.42
CA THR A 147 7.37 -4.65 2.15
C THR A 147 7.61 -3.70 0.99
N LEU A 148 7.60 -2.39 1.25
CA LEU A 148 7.98 -1.38 0.29
C LEU A 148 9.50 -1.29 0.24
N GLY A 149 10.09 -1.68 -0.90
CA GLY A 149 11.53 -1.75 -1.07
C GLY A 149 12.16 -0.41 -1.50
N ARG A 150 11.50 0.29 -2.43
CA ARG A 150 11.92 1.61 -2.92
C ARG A 150 10.71 2.48 -3.23
N VAL A 151 10.85 3.76 -2.93
CA VAL A 151 9.98 4.83 -3.44
C VAL A 151 10.84 5.68 -4.38
N LEU A 152 10.37 5.85 -5.61
CA LEU A 152 11.04 6.62 -6.66
C LEU A 152 10.17 7.81 -7.05
#